data_AF-A0A7J3W979-F1
#
_entry.id   AF-A0A7J3W979-F1
#
_cell.length_a   1.000
_cell.length_b   1.000
_cell.length_c   1.000
_cell.angle_alpha   90.00
_cell.angle_beta   90.00
_cell.angle_gamma   90.00
#
_symmetry.space_group_name_H-M   'P 1'
#
loop_
_entity.id
_entity.type
_entity.pdbx_description
1 polymer ?
#
loop_
_entity_poly.entity_id
_entity_poly.type
_entity_poly.pdbx_seq_one_letter_code
_entity_poly.pdbx_strand_id
1 'polypeptide(L)'
;MVFSRKREIIEGITMGGEWVARERKAYVFLNNNFIPYPFENGIYVLPPEDRARYGLSLIKALIDYRDVKPANFKEWILRTFGEEVAKDYLIPYNEKIWKRPLDKISADWVYIPGRLPLPSLEDIVKSVAGIPT
;
A
#
# COMPACT_ATOMS: atom_id res chain seq x y z
N MET A 1 17.78 -10.66 9.08
CA MET A 1 17.39 -9.25 8.82
C MET A 1 16.53 -8.80 9.98
N VAL A 2 16.91 -7.71 10.67
CA VAL A 2 16.19 -7.23 11.86
C VAL A 2 15.53 -5.89 11.53
N PHE A 3 14.25 -5.75 11.88
CA PHE A 3 13.49 -4.51 11.69
C PHE A 3 13.23 -3.87 13.05
N SER A 4 14.05 -2.91 13.43
CA SER A 4 13.82 -2.12 14.65
C SER A 4 14.44 -0.74 14.49
N ARG A 5 13.73 0.28 15.00
CA ARG A 5 14.30 1.63 15.16
C ARG A 5 15.10 1.77 16.46
N LYS A 6 14.97 0.82 17.39
CA LYS A 6 15.65 0.83 18.69
C LYS A 6 16.98 0.08 18.58
N ARG A 7 18.07 0.79 18.78
CA ARG A 7 19.43 0.26 18.71
C ARG A 7 19.69 -0.86 19.72
N GLU A 8 19.19 -0.72 20.94
CA GLU A 8 19.29 -1.74 22.00
C GLU A 8 18.77 -3.11 21.57
N ILE A 9 17.66 -3.13 20.82
CA ILE A 9 17.09 -4.37 20.27
C ILE A 9 18.00 -4.97 19.20
N ILE A 10 18.60 -4.13 18.36
CA ILE A 10 19.55 -4.60 17.33
C ILE A 10 20.76 -5.24 18.02
N GLU A 11 21.37 -4.54 18.96
CA GLU A 11 22.58 -4.99 19.67
C GLU A 11 22.33 -6.28 20.47
N GLY A 12 21.16 -6.41 21.11
CA GLY A 12 20.77 -7.62 21.81
C GLY A 12 20.56 -8.82 20.87
N ILE A 13 19.92 -8.62 19.70
CA ILE A 13 19.68 -9.71 18.73
C ILE A 13 20.95 -10.10 18.00
N THR A 14 21.82 -9.14 17.67
CA THR A 14 23.09 -9.45 16.98
C THR A 14 24.15 -10.00 17.92
N MET A 15 23.93 -9.97 19.24
CA MET A 15 24.88 -10.42 20.25
C MET A 15 26.28 -9.79 20.07
N GLY A 16 26.31 -8.50 19.70
CA GLY A 16 27.56 -7.79 19.40
C GLY A 16 28.16 -8.08 18.02
N GLY A 17 27.48 -8.86 17.18
CA GLY A 17 27.88 -9.06 15.78
C GLY A 17 27.72 -7.79 14.93
N GLU A 18 28.46 -7.74 13.82
CA GLU A 18 28.43 -6.63 12.87
C GLU A 18 27.08 -6.48 12.17
N TRP A 19 26.65 -5.24 11.92
CA TRP A 19 25.44 -4.93 11.19
C TRP A 19 25.59 -3.63 10.40
N VAL A 20 24.79 -3.51 9.33
CA VAL A 20 24.76 -2.33 8.47
C VAL A 20 23.33 -1.81 8.39
N ALA A 21 23.12 -0.54 8.77
CA ALA A 21 21.84 0.13 8.58
C ALA A 21 21.56 0.37 7.10
N ARG A 22 20.30 0.18 6.70
CA ARG A 22 19.81 0.52 5.37
C ARG A 22 18.52 1.30 5.50
N GLU A 23 18.42 2.39 4.76
CA GLU A 23 17.16 3.12 4.57
C GLU A 23 16.29 2.36 3.56
N ARG A 24 15.00 2.19 3.87
CA ARG A 24 14.07 1.47 2.98
C ARG A 24 13.56 2.43 1.89
N LYS A 25 14.19 2.39 0.72
CA LYS A 25 13.67 3.02 -0.50
C LYS A 25 12.97 1.95 -1.35
N ALA A 26 11.65 2.02 -1.43
CA ALA A 26 10.82 1.05 -2.13
C ALA A 26 9.95 1.76 -3.17
N TYR A 27 9.84 1.15 -4.36
CA TYR A 27 9.11 1.69 -5.49
C TYR A 27 8.24 0.61 -6.14
N VAL A 28 7.11 1.03 -6.69
CA VAL A 28 6.24 0.24 -7.56
C VAL A 28 6.54 0.66 -9.00
N PHE A 29 6.85 -0.32 -9.85
CA PHE A 29 7.00 -0.06 -11.29
C PHE A 29 5.68 -0.37 -12.00
N LEU A 30 5.00 0.68 -12.47
CA LEU A 30 3.69 0.59 -13.13
C LEU A 30 3.63 1.57 -14.30
N ASN A 31 3.16 1.13 -15.47
CA ASN A 31 3.03 1.95 -16.68
C ASN A 31 4.27 2.80 -16.99
N ASN A 32 5.46 2.20 -16.92
CA ASN A 32 6.76 2.86 -17.12
C ASN A 32 7.14 3.94 -16.09
N ASN A 33 6.42 4.03 -14.96
CA ASN A 33 6.71 4.97 -13.88
C ASN A 33 7.21 4.24 -12.63
N PHE A 34 8.15 4.88 -11.91
CA PHE A 34 8.59 4.46 -10.58
C PHE A 34 7.83 5.23 -9.50
N ILE A 35 6.82 4.60 -8.92
CA ILE A 35 5.94 5.20 -7.92
C ILE A 35 6.52 4.92 -6.52
N PRO A 36 6.84 5.95 -5.71
CA PRO A 36 7.30 5.75 -4.34
C PRO A 36 6.26 4.99 -3.49
N TYR A 37 6.71 4.11 -2.59
CA TYR A 37 5.81 3.48 -1.62
C TYR A 37 5.60 4.40 -0.40
N PRO A 38 4.36 4.56 0.12
CA PRO A 38 3.13 3.84 -0.26
C PRO A 38 2.47 4.38 -1.53
N PHE A 39 1.78 3.50 -2.27
CA PHE A 39 1.28 3.79 -3.63
C PHE A 39 0.33 4.98 -3.68
N GLU A 40 -0.61 5.04 -2.74
CA GLU A 40 -1.61 6.10 -2.55
C GLU A 40 -1.01 7.50 -2.48
N ASN A 41 0.14 7.64 -1.82
CA ASN A 41 0.87 8.89 -1.69
C ASN A 41 1.79 9.07 -2.90
N GLY A 42 2.38 7.99 -3.40
CA GLY A 42 3.31 8.02 -4.52
C GLY A 42 2.70 8.43 -5.86
N ILE A 43 1.36 8.41 -6.03
CA ILE A 43 0.74 8.72 -7.33
C ILE A 43 1.07 10.12 -7.86
N TYR A 44 1.57 11.05 -7.04
CA TYR A 44 1.95 12.41 -7.49
C TYR A 44 2.95 12.42 -8.66
N VAL A 45 3.75 11.36 -8.83
CA VAL A 45 4.72 11.24 -9.94
C VAL A 45 4.08 10.90 -11.29
N LEU A 46 2.80 10.49 -11.29
CA LEU A 46 2.12 10.01 -12.48
C LEU A 46 1.60 11.16 -13.36
N PRO A 47 1.33 10.89 -14.66
CA PRO A 47 0.62 11.82 -15.52
C PRO A 47 -0.72 12.27 -14.91
N PRO A 48 -1.20 13.51 -15.20
CA PRO A 48 -2.42 14.06 -14.63
C PRO A 48 -3.65 13.14 -14.75
N GLU A 49 -3.80 12.46 -15.87
CA GLU A 49 -4.92 11.56 -16.16
C GLU A 49 -4.90 10.34 -15.23
N ASP A 50 -3.73 9.74 -15.06
CA ASP A 50 -3.53 8.60 -14.14
C ASP A 50 -3.70 9.02 -12.68
N ARG A 51 -3.20 10.22 -12.31
CA ARG A 51 -3.43 10.80 -10.98
C ARG A 51 -4.91 10.96 -10.68
N ALA A 52 -5.66 11.58 -11.59
CA ALA A 52 -7.10 11.78 -11.42
C ALA A 52 -7.84 10.45 -11.32
N ARG A 53 -7.48 9.47 -12.18
CA ARG A 53 -8.11 8.16 -12.24
C ARG A 53 -7.87 7.33 -10.96
N TYR A 54 -6.62 7.18 -10.53
CA TYR A 54 -6.29 6.45 -9.30
C TYR A 54 -6.76 7.20 -8.05
N GLY A 55 -6.62 8.52 -8.01
CA GLY A 55 -7.14 9.34 -6.93
C GLY A 55 -8.65 9.21 -6.75
N LEU A 56 -9.42 9.22 -7.85
CA LEU A 56 -10.87 9.01 -7.81
C LEU A 56 -11.22 7.61 -7.28
N SER A 57 -10.45 6.58 -7.64
CA SER A 57 -10.61 5.22 -7.12
C SER A 57 -10.45 5.18 -5.59
N LEU A 58 -9.39 5.83 -5.07
CA LEU A 58 -9.14 5.93 -3.63
C LEU A 58 -10.26 6.70 -2.92
N ILE A 59 -10.68 7.84 -3.47
CA ILE A 59 -11.74 8.67 -2.90
C ILE A 59 -13.08 7.92 -2.85
N LYS A 60 -13.45 7.21 -3.93
CA LYS A 60 -14.66 6.38 -3.94
C LYS A 60 -14.61 5.30 -2.87
N ALA A 61 -13.48 4.60 -2.75
CA ALA A 61 -13.28 3.58 -1.71
C ALA A 61 -13.42 4.16 -0.30
N LEU A 62 -12.90 5.37 -0.05
CA LEU A 62 -13.06 6.06 1.23
C LEU A 62 -14.53 6.44 1.52
N ILE A 63 -15.27 6.93 0.53
CA ILE A 63 -16.69 7.30 0.68
C ILE A 63 -17.56 6.06 0.93
N ASP A 64 -17.29 4.98 0.20
CA ASP A 64 -18.02 3.72 0.30
C ASP A 64 -17.54 2.85 1.46
N TYR A 65 -16.58 3.32 2.27
CA TYR A 65 -16.06 2.58 3.40
C TYR A 65 -17.18 2.16 4.35
N ARG A 66 -17.15 0.89 4.74
CA ARG A 66 -18.02 0.31 5.76
C ARG A 66 -17.13 -0.47 6.72
N ASP A 67 -17.39 -0.35 8.02
CA ASP A 67 -16.71 -1.13 9.06
C ASP A 67 -17.25 -2.57 9.10
N VAL A 68 -17.14 -3.24 7.95
CA VAL A 68 -17.55 -4.62 7.75
C VAL A 68 -16.33 -5.37 7.25
N LYS A 69 -15.96 -6.39 8.03
CA LYS A 69 -14.87 -7.29 7.71
C LYS A 69 -15.05 -7.90 6.31
N PRO A 70 -14.10 -7.71 5.38
CA PRO A 70 -14.14 -8.38 4.07
C PRO A 70 -14.01 -9.89 4.22
N ALA A 71 -14.64 -10.66 3.34
CA ALA A 71 -14.58 -12.12 3.38
C ALA A 71 -13.23 -12.66 2.88
N ASN A 72 -12.58 -11.95 1.96
CA ASN A 72 -11.34 -12.37 1.34
C ASN A 72 -10.45 -11.17 0.98
N PHE A 73 -9.20 -11.47 0.61
CA PHE A 73 -8.19 -10.47 0.34
C PHE A 73 -8.52 -9.62 -0.90
N LYS A 74 -9.15 -10.20 -1.94
CA LYS A 74 -9.62 -9.45 -3.11
C LYS A 74 -10.61 -8.36 -2.72
N GLU A 75 -11.60 -8.72 -1.91
CA GLU A 75 -12.63 -7.80 -1.44
C GLU A 75 -12.04 -6.70 -0.55
N TRP A 76 -11.07 -7.03 0.30
CA TRP A 76 -10.34 -6.03 1.08
C TRP A 76 -9.61 -5.03 0.17
N ILE A 77 -8.88 -5.50 -0.85
CA ILE A 77 -8.19 -4.61 -1.81
C ILE A 77 -9.18 -3.66 -2.48
N LEU A 78 -10.31 -4.19 -2.98
CA LEU A 78 -11.34 -3.39 -3.66
C LEU A 78 -11.96 -2.35 -2.74
N ARG A 79 -12.28 -2.71 -1.50
CA ARG A 79 -12.87 -1.80 -0.51
C ARG A 79 -11.91 -0.74 -0.02
N THR A 80 -10.62 -1.03 0.03
CA THR A 80 -9.61 -0.10 0.57
C THR A 80 -9.05 0.83 -0.51
N PHE A 81 -8.85 0.36 -1.73
CA PHE A 81 -8.15 1.12 -2.78
C PHE A 81 -9.02 1.45 -4.01
N GLY A 82 -10.20 0.85 -4.10
CA GLY A 82 -11.14 1.01 -5.22
C GLY A 82 -10.74 0.20 -6.45
N GLU A 83 -11.66 0.16 -7.42
CA GLU A 83 -11.60 -0.73 -8.59
C GLU A 83 -10.35 -0.50 -9.46
N GLU A 84 -10.00 0.76 -9.77
CA GLU A 84 -8.93 1.06 -10.72
C GLU A 84 -7.56 0.68 -10.16
N VAL A 85 -7.28 1.04 -8.90
CA VAL A 85 -6.02 0.69 -8.24
C VAL A 85 -5.93 -0.83 -8.02
N ALA A 86 -7.06 -1.45 -7.66
CA ALA A 86 -7.12 -2.89 -7.47
C ALA A 86 -6.78 -3.63 -8.78
N LYS A 87 -7.43 -3.26 -9.88
CA LYS A 87 -7.31 -3.94 -11.17
C LYS A 87 -5.92 -3.79 -11.78
N ASP A 88 -5.38 -2.57 -11.77
CA ASP A 88 -4.12 -2.29 -12.49
C ASP A 88 -2.88 -2.67 -11.69
N TYR A 89 -2.97 -2.64 -10.35
CA TYR A 89 -1.82 -2.85 -9.50
C TYR A 89 -2.02 -3.97 -8.49
N LEU A 90 -2.90 -3.78 -7.51
CA LEU A 90 -2.85 -4.59 -6.28
C LEU A 90 -3.27 -6.05 -6.51
N ILE A 91 -4.26 -6.30 -7.36
CA ILE A 91 -4.68 -7.67 -7.71
C ILE A 91 -3.58 -8.39 -8.49
N PRO A 92 -3.12 -7.92 -9.66
CA PRO A 92 -2.11 -8.63 -10.44
C PRO A 92 -0.78 -8.77 -9.68
N TYR A 93 -0.40 -7.77 -8.90
CA TYR A 93 0.79 -7.84 -8.03
C TYR A 93 0.66 -8.96 -6.99
N ASN A 94 -0.43 -9.00 -6.23
CA ASN A 94 -0.60 -9.98 -5.18
C ASN A 94 -0.80 -11.40 -5.75
N GLU A 95 -1.53 -11.58 -6.85
CA GLU A 95 -1.66 -12.90 -7.48
C GLU A 95 -0.30 -13.43 -7.96
N LYS A 96 0.57 -12.54 -8.47
CA LYS A 96 1.94 -12.89 -8.86
C LYS A 96 2.78 -13.38 -7.67
N ILE A 97 2.64 -12.74 -6.50
CA ILE A 97 3.39 -13.07 -5.28
C ILE A 97 2.84 -14.34 -4.63
N TRP A 98 1.52 -14.40 -4.42
CA TRP A 98 0.86 -15.49 -3.71
C TRP A 98 0.63 -16.74 -4.55
N LYS A 99 0.73 -16.63 -5.89
CA LYS A 99 0.46 -17.70 -6.85
C LYS A 99 -0.92 -18.35 -6.66
N ARG A 100 -1.90 -17.56 -6.22
CA ARG A 100 -3.26 -17.99 -5.91
C ARG A 100 -4.25 -16.86 -6.18
N PRO A 101 -5.50 -17.18 -6.59
CA PRO A 101 -6.58 -16.22 -6.65
C PRO A 101 -6.85 -15.57 -5.29
N LEU A 102 -6.98 -14.24 -5.25
CA LEU A 102 -7.07 -13.49 -3.98
C LEU A 102 -8.43 -13.65 -3.29
N ASP A 103 -9.46 -14.10 -4.01
CA ASP A 103 -10.77 -14.49 -3.45
C ASP A 103 -10.69 -15.80 -2.63
N LYS A 104 -9.58 -16.54 -2.73
CA LYS A 104 -9.29 -17.75 -1.94
C LYS A 104 -8.37 -17.50 -0.75
N ILE A 105 -7.98 -16.24 -0.50
CA ILE A 105 -7.12 -15.86 0.63
C ILE A 105 -7.97 -15.11 1.64
N SER A 106 -7.95 -15.53 2.90
CA SER A 106 -8.68 -14.84 3.99
C SER A 106 -8.21 -13.39 4.13
N ALA A 107 -9.13 -12.48 4.47
CA ALA A 107 -8.82 -11.09 4.77
C ALA A 107 -8.25 -10.88 6.19
N ASP A 108 -8.28 -11.90 7.06
CA ASP A 108 -8.01 -11.77 8.51
C ASP A 108 -6.65 -11.16 8.84
N TRP A 109 -5.64 -11.41 8.00
CA TRP A 109 -4.28 -10.96 8.25
C TRP A 109 -4.04 -9.49 7.83
N VAL A 110 -4.87 -8.95 6.93
CA VAL A 110 -4.85 -7.53 6.52
C VAL A 110 -5.88 -6.70 7.26
N TYR A 111 -7.04 -7.28 7.58
CA TYR A 111 -8.11 -6.65 8.35
C TYR A 111 -7.80 -6.71 9.85
N ILE A 112 -6.69 -6.09 10.25
CA ILE A 112 -6.34 -5.90 11.65
C ILE A 112 -6.60 -4.41 11.97
N PRO A 113 -7.59 -4.09 12.82
CA PRO A 113 -7.88 -2.71 13.21
C PRO A 113 -6.60 -1.97 13.63
N GLY A 114 -6.32 -0.82 12.99
CA GLY A 114 -5.16 0.02 13.29
C GLY A 114 -3.82 -0.43 12.69
N ARG A 115 -3.74 -1.54 11.95
CA ARG A 115 -2.46 -2.04 11.38
C ARG A 115 -2.09 -1.37 10.05
N LEU A 116 -3.07 -1.09 9.21
CA LEU A 116 -2.85 -0.29 7.99
C LEU A 116 -3.58 1.04 8.18
N PRO A 117 -2.88 2.19 8.29
CA PRO A 117 -3.56 3.46 8.24
C PRO A 117 -4.23 3.58 6.87
N LEU A 118 -5.52 3.90 6.85
CA LEU A 118 -6.18 4.30 5.61
C LEU A 118 -5.53 5.60 5.13
N PRO A 119 -5.38 5.81 3.81
CA PRO A 119 -4.87 7.08 3.28
C PRO A 119 -5.75 8.23 3.77
N SER A 120 -5.12 9.31 4.24
CA SER A 120 -5.87 10.51 4.59
C SER A 120 -6.43 11.14 3.30
N LEU A 121 -7.65 11.67 3.36
CA LEU A 121 -8.24 12.36 2.22
C LEU A 121 -7.35 13.54 1.76
N GLU A 122 -6.74 14.24 2.71
CA GLU A 122 -5.81 15.34 2.45
C GLU A 122 -4.60 14.87 1.62
N ASP A 123 -3.99 13.74 1.99
CA ASP A 123 -2.82 13.22 1.28
C ASP A 123 -3.17 12.74 -0.12
N ILE A 124 -4.34 12.14 -0.31
CA ILE A 124 -4.83 11.77 -1.65
C ILE A 124 -5.01 13.02 -2.51
N VAL A 125 -5.67 14.06 -1.99
CA VAL A 125 -5.90 15.31 -2.73
C VAL A 125 -4.59 15.97 -3.12
N LYS A 126 -3.63 16.05 -2.20
CA LYS A 126 -2.27 16.55 -2.49
C LYS A 126 -1.58 15.73 -3.57
N SER A 127 -1.65 14.40 -3.47
CA SER A 127 -1.02 13.50 -4.44
C SER A 127 -1.65 13.64 -5.83
N VAL A 128 -2.98 13.77 -5.90
CA VAL A 128 -3.71 14.07 -7.15
C VAL A 128 -3.26 15.41 -7.73
N ALA A 129 -3.07 16.44 -6.90
CA ALA A 129 -2.56 17.74 -7.31
C ALA A 129 -1.08 17.69 -7.76
N GLY A 130 -0.36 16.61 -7.49
CA GLY A 130 1.06 16.44 -7.84
C GLY A 130 2.01 16.94 -6.77
N ILE A 131 1.49 17.12 -5.54
CA ILE A 131 2.23 17.56 -4.37
C ILE A 131 2.70 16.31 -3.61
N PRO A 132 4.00 16.16 -3.34
CA PRO A 132 4.51 15.05 -2.53
C PRO A 132 3.98 15.08 -1.09
N THR A 133 3.68 13.90 -0.54
CA THR A 133 3.15 13.68 0.81
C THR A 133 3.93 12.63 1.60
#